data_AF-A0A142W1R0-F1
#
_entry.id   AF-A0A142W1R0-F1
#
_cell.length_a   1.000
_cell.length_b   1.000
_cell.length_c   1.000
_cell.angle_alpha   90.00
_cell.angle_beta   90.00
_cell.angle_gamma   90.00
#
_symmetry.space_group_name_H-M   'P 1'
#
loop_
_entity.id
_entity.type
_entity.pdbx_description
1 polymer ?
#
loop_
_entity_poly.entity_id
_entity_poly.type
_entity_poly.pdbx_seq_one_letter_code
_entity_poly.pdbx_strand_id
1 'polypeptide(L)'
;MISRTPRTVMNYVRDAYLRYYDTAFWMRDEAIMAERKKLLLEPGVMAQEPLLEAVPVYPSVTPVAEACERAGLSSWTGDRLGQVVFGKPGIALREHQAQALEYAIKGDAEGRKNVVVTSGSMAGTGPTCGTMRASIR
;
A
#
# COMPACT_ATOMS: atom_id res chain seq x y z
N MET A 1 27.31 11.37 -1.66
CA MET A 1 25.90 11.81 -1.50
C MET A 1 25.33 11.12 -0.28
N ILE A 2 24.69 11.85 0.65
CA ILE A 2 24.03 11.23 1.81
C ILE A 2 22.74 10.56 1.32
N SER A 3 22.65 9.24 1.51
CA SER A 3 21.45 8.45 1.22
C SER A 3 20.32 8.86 2.17
N ARG A 4 19.18 9.29 1.61
CA ARG A 4 17.97 9.61 2.36
C ARG A 4 17.21 8.32 2.66
N THR A 5 17.50 7.72 3.81
CA THR A 5 16.76 6.58 4.34
C THR A 5 15.66 7.03 5.32
N PRO A 6 14.60 6.24 5.55
CA PRO A 6 13.57 6.56 6.54
C PRO A 6 14.14 6.95 7.91
N ARG A 7 15.12 6.17 8.40
CA ARG A 7 15.83 6.44 9.66
C ARG A 7 16.56 7.78 9.67
N THR A 8 17.29 8.11 8.60
CA THR A 8 18.03 9.39 8.53
C THR A 8 17.08 10.60 8.48
N VAL A 9 15.94 10.47 7.81
CA VAL A 9 14.92 11.52 7.77
C VAL A 9 14.26 11.68 9.14
N MET A 10 13.89 10.57 9.79
CA MET A 10 13.34 10.60 11.14
C MET A 10 14.28 11.30 12.12
N ASN A 11 15.57 10.91 12.14
CA ASN A 11 16.57 11.53 13.01
C ASN A 11 16.66 13.04 12.75
N TYR A 12 16.72 13.45 11.48
CA TYR A 12 16.77 14.86 11.11
C TYR A 12 15.57 15.65 11.66
N VAL A 13 14.35 15.11 11.50
CA VAL A 13 13.12 15.75 11.98
C VAL A 13 13.12 15.80 13.51
N ARG A 14 13.38 14.69 14.19
CA ARG A 14 13.44 14.62 15.66
C ARG A 14 14.43 15.65 16.22
N ASP A 15 15.63 15.72 15.65
CA ASP A 15 16.68 16.61 16.13
C ASP A 15 16.34 18.09 15.86
N ALA A 16 15.61 18.38 14.77
CA ALA A 16 15.08 19.73 14.51
C ALA A 16 14.01 20.14 15.54
N TYR A 17 13.10 19.25 15.89
CA TYR A 17 12.11 19.50 16.95
C TYR A 17 12.76 19.65 18.32
N LEU A 18 13.78 18.83 18.65
CA LEU A 18 14.55 19.00 19.89
C LEU A 18 15.16 20.40 20.01
N ARG A 19 15.79 20.91 18.94
CA ARG A 19 16.33 22.29 18.92
C ARG A 19 15.24 23.35 19.11
N TYR A 20 14.05 23.14 18.55
CA TYR A 20 12.92 24.00 18.79
C TYR A 20 12.48 23.98 20.26
N TYR A 21 12.37 22.82 20.90
CA TYR A 21 12.02 22.74 22.33
C TYR A 21 13.08 23.38 23.23
N ASP A 22 14.36 23.20 22.91
CA ASP A 22 15.46 23.77 23.68
C ASP A 22 15.49 25.31 23.60
N THR A 23 15.04 25.89 22.48
CA THR A 23 15.02 27.36 22.29
C THR A 23 13.71 27.99 22.76
N ALA A 24 12.56 27.44 22.39
CA ALA A 24 11.25 28.02 22.67
C ALA A 24 10.82 27.89 24.14
N PHE A 25 11.28 26.83 24.81
CA PHE A 25 10.92 26.52 26.20
C PHE A 25 12.16 26.45 27.09
N TRP A 26 13.11 27.35 26.88
CA TRP A 26 14.33 27.40 27.67
C TRP A 26 14.02 27.70 29.15
N MET A 27 14.74 27.03 30.06
CA MET A 27 14.65 27.24 31.50
C MET A 27 16.05 27.43 32.07
N ARG A 28 16.14 28.20 33.18
CA ARG A 28 17.41 28.50 33.86
C ARG A 28 18.09 27.24 34.42
N ASP A 29 17.30 26.26 34.85
CA ASP A 29 17.81 25.04 35.48
C ASP A 29 18.20 24.00 34.42
N GLU A 30 19.50 23.76 34.28
CA GLU A 30 20.03 22.78 33.32
C GLU A 30 19.65 21.34 33.66
N ALA A 31 19.43 21.01 34.94
CA ALA A 31 19.01 19.67 35.35
C ALA A 31 17.59 19.38 34.87
N ILE A 32 16.68 20.36 34.98
CA ILE A 32 15.31 20.23 34.45
C ILE A 32 15.33 20.13 32.92
N MET A 33 16.18 20.90 32.24
CA MET A 33 16.35 20.81 30.78
C MET A 33 16.85 19.41 30.36
N ALA A 34 17.77 18.82 31.11
CA ALA A 34 18.29 17.48 30.88
C ALA A 34 17.23 16.39 31.11
N GLU A 35 16.44 16.48 32.18
CA GLU A 35 15.32 15.57 32.46
C GLU A 35 14.27 15.61 31.35
N ARG A 36 13.86 16.80 30.92
CA ARG A 36 12.94 16.96 29.80
C ARG A 36 13.49 16.33 28.53
N LYS A 37 14.74 16.60 28.19
CA LYS A 37 15.38 16.03 27.00
C LYS A 37 15.37 14.50 27.06
N LYS A 38 15.64 13.91 28.23
CA LYS A 38 15.57 12.46 28.44
C LYS A 38 14.16 11.92 28.16
N LEU A 39 13.12 12.53 28.73
CA LEU A 39 11.72 12.13 28.51
C LEU A 39 11.31 12.25 27.04
N LEU A 40 11.67 13.35 26.38
CA LEU A 40 11.34 13.58 24.97
C LEU A 40 12.04 12.58 24.02
N LEU A 41 13.18 12.04 24.43
CA LEU A 41 13.92 11.03 23.67
C LEU A 41 13.43 9.60 23.93
N GLU A 42 12.47 9.40 24.85
CA GLU A 42 11.87 8.09 25.06
C GLU A 42 11.11 7.62 23.81
N PRO A 43 11.24 6.34 23.41
CA PRO A 43 10.52 5.80 22.25
C PRO A 43 9.02 6.05 22.36
N GLY A 44 8.43 6.62 21.30
CA GLY A 44 7.00 6.89 21.21
C GLY A 44 6.56 8.23 21.79
N VAL A 45 7.45 9.01 22.42
CA VAL A 45 7.11 10.37 22.92
C VAL A 45 7.19 11.40 21.79
N MET A 46 8.39 11.65 21.26
CA MET A 46 8.56 12.56 20.12
C MET A 46 8.68 11.84 18.78
N ALA A 47 9.26 10.66 18.78
CA ALA A 47 9.49 9.87 17.58
C ALA A 47 9.45 8.37 17.91
N GLN A 48 9.06 7.59 16.91
CA GLN A 48 9.05 6.14 16.96
C GLN A 48 9.84 5.61 15.77
N GLU A 49 10.73 4.66 16.01
CA GLU A 49 11.48 4.02 14.92
C GLU A 49 10.49 3.44 13.90
N PRO A 50 10.65 3.71 12.59
CA PRO A 50 9.73 3.22 11.59
C PRO A 50 9.72 1.69 11.58
N LEU A 51 8.53 1.10 11.66
CA LEU A 51 8.37 -0.33 11.45
C LEU A 51 8.51 -0.62 9.95
N LEU A 52 9.49 -1.46 9.60
CA LEU A 52 9.68 -1.91 8.23
C LEU A 52 9.02 -3.27 8.06
N GLU A 53 7.85 -3.27 7.43
CA GLU A 53 7.19 -4.49 7.00
C GLU A 53 7.54 -4.78 5.53
N ALA A 54 7.97 -6.01 5.25
CA ALA A 54 8.13 -6.46 3.88
C ALA A 54 6.73 -6.72 3.29
N VAL A 55 6.34 -5.93 2.30
CA VAL A 55 5.09 -6.16 1.56
C VAL A 55 5.41 -6.99 0.32
N PRO A 56 5.13 -8.30 0.30
CA PRO A 56 5.37 -9.12 -0.88
C PRO A 56 4.50 -8.62 -2.04
N VAL A 57 5.11 -8.52 -3.22
CA VAL A 57 4.37 -8.17 -4.44
C VAL A 57 3.75 -9.45 -4.99
N TYR A 58 2.42 -9.44 -5.17
CA TYR A 58 1.74 -10.55 -5.82
C TYR A 58 2.14 -10.62 -7.29
N PRO A 59 2.54 -11.82 -7.78
CA PRO A 59 2.97 -11.98 -9.16
C PRO A 59 1.80 -11.70 -10.11
N SER A 60 2.13 -11.11 -11.25
CA SER A 60 1.21 -10.98 -12.37
C SER A 60 1.34 -12.25 -13.21
N VAL A 61 0.28 -13.05 -13.25
CA VAL A 61 0.32 -14.45 -13.74
C VAL A 61 -0.62 -14.71 -14.90
N THR A 62 -1.65 -13.88 -15.09
CA THR A 62 -2.66 -14.09 -16.13
C THR A 62 -2.66 -12.94 -17.13
N PRO A 63 -2.31 -13.14 -18.41
CA PRO A 63 -2.51 -12.12 -19.45
C PRO A 63 -3.96 -11.61 -19.50
N VAL A 64 -4.16 -10.30 -19.65
CA VAL A 64 -5.52 -9.71 -19.69
C VAL A 64 -6.41 -10.33 -20.78
N ALA A 65 -5.84 -10.65 -21.94
CA ALA A 65 -6.59 -11.28 -23.03
C ALA A 65 -7.16 -12.64 -22.61
N GLU A 66 -6.35 -13.45 -21.91
CA GLU A 66 -6.79 -14.75 -21.38
C GLU A 66 -7.87 -14.57 -20.31
N ALA A 67 -7.71 -13.61 -19.38
CA ALA A 67 -8.73 -13.33 -18.38
C ALA A 67 -10.07 -12.89 -19.01
N CYS A 68 -10.02 -12.11 -20.10
CA CYS A 68 -11.21 -11.70 -20.85
C CYS A 68 -11.88 -12.89 -21.54
N GLU A 69 -11.09 -13.79 -22.14
CA GLU A 69 -11.60 -15.01 -22.77
C GLU A 69 -12.31 -15.90 -21.75
N ARG A 70 -11.71 -16.14 -20.58
CA ARG A 70 -12.34 -16.93 -19.49
C ARG A 70 -13.65 -16.33 -19.02
N ALA A 71 -13.72 -14.99 -18.98
CA ALA A 71 -14.91 -14.22 -18.65
C ALA A 71 -15.98 -14.22 -19.76
N GLY A 72 -15.70 -14.76 -20.95
CA GLY A 72 -16.62 -14.76 -22.10
C GLY A 72 -16.69 -13.43 -22.85
N LEU A 73 -15.68 -12.56 -22.68
CA LEU A 73 -15.56 -11.31 -23.42
C LEU A 73 -14.92 -11.55 -24.80
N SER A 74 -15.21 -10.66 -25.74
CA SER A 74 -14.63 -10.75 -27.08
C SER A 74 -13.12 -10.49 -27.07
N SER A 75 -12.42 -11.07 -28.06
CA SER A 75 -10.99 -10.80 -28.29
C SER A 75 -10.70 -9.31 -28.48
N TRP A 76 -11.65 -8.58 -29.11
CA TRP A 76 -11.58 -7.13 -29.25
C TRP A 76 -11.40 -6.45 -27.89
N THR A 77 -12.20 -6.83 -26.89
CA THR A 77 -12.09 -6.29 -25.52
C THR A 77 -10.77 -6.67 -24.87
N GLY A 78 -10.35 -7.94 -25.01
CA GLY A 78 -9.08 -8.44 -24.44
C GLY A 78 -7.85 -7.66 -24.90
N ASP A 79 -7.79 -7.31 -26.18
CA ASP A 79 -6.67 -6.56 -26.76
C ASP A 79 -6.57 -5.11 -26.27
N ARG A 80 -7.71 -4.48 -25.93
CA ARG A 80 -7.77 -3.04 -25.58
C ARG A 80 -7.86 -2.78 -24.08
N LEU A 81 -8.36 -3.72 -23.29
CA LEU A 81 -8.63 -3.51 -21.86
C LEU A 81 -7.38 -3.06 -21.09
N GLY A 82 -6.22 -3.69 -21.38
CA GLY A 82 -4.94 -3.29 -20.80
C GLY A 82 -4.59 -1.82 -21.09
N GLN A 83 -4.72 -1.41 -22.35
CA GLN A 83 -4.44 -0.03 -22.76
C GLN A 83 -5.41 0.97 -22.12
N VAL A 84 -6.70 0.64 -22.05
CA VAL A 84 -7.73 1.55 -21.54
C VAL A 84 -7.61 1.74 -20.02
N VAL A 85 -7.41 0.66 -19.27
CA VAL A 85 -7.42 0.71 -17.80
C VAL A 85 -6.04 1.04 -17.23
N PHE A 86 -4.97 0.54 -17.86
CA PHE A 86 -3.62 0.61 -17.32
C PHE A 86 -2.65 1.42 -18.21
N GLY A 87 -3.13 2.00 -19.31
CA GLY A 87 -2.32 2.82 -20.21
C GLY A 87 -1.25 2.05 -20.99
N LYS A 88 -1.26 0.71 -20.94
CA LYS A 88 -0.27 -0.15 -21.58
C LYS A 88 -0.90 -1.45 -22.11
N PRO A 89 -0.57 -1.91 -23.34
CA PRO A 89 -1.05 -3.19 -23.83
C PRO A 89 -0.26 -4.36 -23.22
N GLY A 90 -0.79 -5.57 -23.32
CA GLY A 90 -0.06 -6.81 -23.00
C GLY A 90 0.33 -6.96 -21.52
N ILE A 91 -0.46 -6.39 -20.60
CA ILE A 91 -0.23 -6.59 -19.17
C ILE A 91 -0.74 -7.96 -18.71
N ALA A 92 -0.18 -8.46 -17.62
CA ALA A 92 -0.74 -9.57 -16.86
C ALA A 92 -1.42 -9.05 -15.60
N LEU A 93 -2.59 -9.62 -15.30
CA LEU A 93 -3.31 -9.47 -14.05
C LEU A 93 -2.74 -10.40 -12.99
N ARG A 94 -2.94 -10.01 -11.73
CA ARG A 94 -2.83 -10.93 -10.61
C ARG A 94 -3.96 -11.94 -10.65
N GLU A 95 -3.73 -13.09 -10.03
CA GLU A 95 -4.71 -14.18 -9.93
C GLU A 95 -6.08 -13.66 -9.46
N HIS A 96 -6.12 -12.94 -8.34
CA HIS A 96 -7.38 -12.42 -7.79
C HIS A 96 -8.06 -11.35 -8.67
N GLN A 97 -7.30 -10.59 -9.45
CA GLN A 97 -7.87 -9.62 -10.39
C GLN A 97 -8.53 -10.33 -11.58
N ALA A 98 -7.89 -11.37 -12.09
CA ALA A 98 -8.43 -12.17 -13.18
C ALA A 98 -9.68 -12.95 -12.74
N GLN A 99 -9.67 -13.51 -11.52
CA GLN A 99 -10.83 -14.16 -10.92
C GLN A 99 -11.99 -13.16 -10.71
N ALA A 100 -11.71 -11.97 -10.17
CA ALA A 100 -12.75 -10.95 -9.98
C ALA A 100 -13.39 -10.53 -11.31
N LEU A 101 -12.61 -10.38 -12.38
CA LEU A 101 -13.13 -10.09 -13.71
C LEU A 101 -14.04 -11.23 -14.22
N GLU A 102 -13.58 -12.48 -14.09
CA GLU A 102 -14.35 -13.65 -14.52
C GLU A 102 -15.70 -13.75 -13.79
N TYR A 103 -15.69 -13.67 -12.46
CA TYR A 103 -16.93 -13.73 -11.67
C TYR A 103 -17.87 -12.56 -11.94
N ALA A 104 -17.35 -11.34 -12.12
CA ALA A 104 -18.18 -10.16 -12.37
C ALA A 104 -18.94 -10.24 -13.70
N ILE A 105 -18.35 -10.88 -14.73
CA ILE A 105 -18.93 -10.94 -16.07
C ILE A 105 -19.72 -12.23 -16.28
N LYS A 106 -19.09 -13.38 -16.02
CA LYS A 106 -19.65 -14.71 -16.28
C LYS A 106 -20.56 -15.17 -15.16
N GLY A 107 -20.20 -14.88 -13.92
CA GLY A 107 -20.82 -15.41 -12.72
C GLY A 107 -20.27 -16.77 -12.31
N ASP A 108 -20.69 -17.26 -11.15
CA ASP A 108 -20.35 -18.59 -10.68
C ASP A 108 -21.30 -19.69 -11.23
N ALA A 109 -21.16 -20.91 -10.70
CA ALA A 109 -21.99 -22.05 -11.09
C ALA A 109 -23.50 -21.83 -10.83
N GLU A 110 -23.87 -20.92 -9.93
CA GLU A 110 -25.25 -20.54 -9.63
C GLU A 110 -25.68 -19.27 -10.39
N GLY A 111 -24.80 -18.71 -11.23
CA GLY A 111 -25.04 -17.50 -12.01
C GLY A 111 -24.91 -16.20 -11.23
N ARG A 112 -24.39 -16.23 -9.99
CA ARG A 112 -24.18 -15.03 -9.17
C ARG A 112 -22.98 -14.24 -9.70
N LYS A 113 -23.15 -12.92 -9.87
CA LYS A 113 -22.15 -12.02 -10.49
C LYS A 113 -21.63 -10.92 -9.57
N ASN A 114 -22.15 -10.83 -8.34
CA ASN A 114 -21.80 -9.76 -7.42
C ASN A 114 -20.51 -10.12 -6.69
N VAL A 115 -19.40 -9.55 -7.15
CA VAL A 115 -18.10 -9.73 -6.52
C VAL A 115 -17.94 -8.74 -5.37
N VAL A 116 -17.79 -9.26 -4.15
CA VAL A 116 -17.36 -8.44 -3.01
C VAL A 116 -15.84 -8.50 -2.91
N VAL A 117 -15.19 -7.37 -3.13
CA VAL A 117 -13.75 -7.22 -2.96
C VAL A 117 -13.50 -6.62 -1.58
N THR A 118 -12.88 -7.38 -0.69
CA THR A 118 -12.43 -6.88 0.61
C THR A 118 -10.93 -6.61 0.56
N SER A 119 -10.51 -5.41 0.94
CA SER A 119 -9.10 -5.06 1.12
C SER A 119 -8.83 -4.81 2.60
N GLY A 120 -7.89 -5.56 3.18
CA GLY A 120 -7.46 -5.38 4.58
C GLY A 120 -6.62 -4.12 4.84
N SER A 121 -6.40 -3.28 3.83
CA SER A 121 -5.63 -2.03 3.95
C SER A 121 -6.28 -0.93 3.11
N MET A 122 -6.32 0.28 3.65
CA MET A 122 -6.87 1.51 3.02
C MET A 122 -6.05 1.98 1.80
N ALA A 123 -5.10 1.17 1.32
CA ALA A 123 -4.38 1.34 0.04
C ALA A 123 -5.08 0.60 -1.12
N GLY A 124 -6.40 0.41 -1.01
CA GLY A 124 -7.25 -0.32 -1.96
C GLY A 124 -7.44 0.42 -3.28
N THR A 125 -6.38 0.44 -4.10
CA THR A 125 -6.35 0.65 -5.57
C THR A 125 -4.91 0.48 -6.11
N GLY A 126 -3.89 0.49 -5.25
CA GLY A 126 -2.48 0.40 -5.63
C GLY A 126 -1.93 -1.02 -5.84
N PRO A 127 -0.73 -1.15 -6.42
CA PRO A 127 -0.04 -2.42 -6.75
C PRO A 127 0.46 -3.19 -5.51
N THR A 128 -0.09 -2.99 -4.33
CA THR A 128 0.36 -3.61 -3.06
C THR A 128 -0.83 -4.16 -2.30
N CYS A 129 -1.63 -5.02 -2.92
CA CYS A 129 -2.82 -5.56 -2.28
C CYS A 129 -2.55 -6.93 -1.67
N GLY A 130 -2.50 -6.99 -0.33
CA GLY A 130 -2.61 -8.19 0.47
C GLY A 130 -3.91 -8.97 0.23
N THR A 131 -3.81 -10.29 0.35
CA THR A 131 -4.82 -11.35 0.18
C THR A 131 -6.25 -10.87 -0.07
N MET A 132 -6.58 -10.60 -1.33
CA MET A 132 -7.97 -10.47 -1.75
C MET A 132 -8.62 -11.85 -1.75
N ARG A 133 -9.70 -12.02 -0.99
CA ARG A 133 -10.67 -13.10 -1.20
C ARG A 133 -11.87 -12.50 -1.89
N ALA A 134 -12.06 -12.81 -3.17
CA ALA A 134 -13.35 -12.59 -3.81
C ALA A 134 -14.34 -13.58 -3.17
N SER A 135 -15.34 -13.06 -2.46
CA SER A 135 -16.47 -13.87 -1.97
C SER A 135 -17.72 -13.47 -2.74
N ILE A 136 -18.51 -14.48 -3.09
CA ILE A 136 -19.76 -14.33 -3.83
C ILE A 136 -20.91 -14.27 -2.83
N ARG A 137 -21.87 -13.38 -3.05
CA ARG A 137 -23.19 -13.36 -2.40
C ARG A 137 -24.29 -13.44 -3.44
#